data_AF-A0A2Z5YZZ4-F1
#
_entry.id   AF-A0A2Z5YZZ4-F1
#
_cell.length_a   1.000
_cell.length_b   1.000
_cell.length_c   1.000
_cell.angle_alpha   90.00
_cell.angle_beta   90.00
_cell.angle_gamma   90.00
#
_symmetry.space_group_name_H-M   'P 1'
#
loop_
_entity.id
_entity.type
_entity.pdbx_description
1 polymer ?
#
loop_
_entity_poly.entity_id
_entity_poly.type
_entity_poly.pdbx_seq_one_letter_code
_entity_poly.pdbx_strand_id
1 'polypeptide(L)' 'MPKAKGGRETVPVHPICHRAIHASFTNAELARLGGSRDRLIEREALARFVQWVADKPPDFHAPTRKPR' A
#
# COMPACT_ATOMS: atom_id res chain seq x y z
N MET A 1 5.69 -5.67 -6.75
CA MET A 1 4.73 -6.12 -7.78
C MET A 1 3.86 -7.26 -7.24
N PRO A 2 2.54 -7.34 -7.56
CA PRO A 2 1.71 -8.47 -7.14
C PRO A 2 2.22 -9.81 -7.70
N LYS A 3 2.21 -10.88 -6.89
CA LYS A 3 2.61 -12.24 -7.34
C LYS A 3 1.83 -12.70 -8.58
N ALA A 4 0.54 -12.38 -8.64
CA ALA A 4 -0.35 -12.70 -9.78
C ALA A 4 0.06 -12.04 -11.11
N LYS A 5 1.00 -11.09 -11.08
CA LYS A 5 1.51 -10.36 -12.24
C LYS A 5 3.03 -10.51 -12.41
N GLY A 6 3.61 -11.58 -11.85
CA GLY A 6 5.03 -11.91 -12.01
C GLY A 6 5.97 -11.26 -11.00
N GLY A 7 5.44 -10.62 -9.95
CA GLY A 7 6.28 -10.05 -8.89
C GLY A 7 7.02 -11.13 -8.09
N ARG A 8 8.36 -11.04 -8.06
CA ARG A 8 9.24 -11.93 -7.29
C ARG A 8 9.82 -11.28 -6.03
N GLU A 9 9.84 -9.96 -5.97
CA GLU A 9 10.34 -9.21 -4.82
C GLU A 9 9.26 -8.99 -3.79
N THR A 10 9.57 -9.34 -2.54
CA THR A 10 8.73 -9.11 -1.37
C THR A 10 9.47 -8.20 -0.39
N VAL A 11 8.88 -7.05 -0.11
CA VAL A 11 9.39 -6.12 0.91
C VAL A 11 8.55 -6.32 2.17
N PRO A 12 9.17 -6.47 3.35
CA PRO A 12 8.43 -6.48 4.61
C PRO A 12 7.74 -5.13 4.80
N VAL A 13 6.43 -5.16 4.99
CA VAL A 13 5.61 -3.99 5.29
C VAL A 13 4.70 -4.31 6.46
N HIS A 14 4.38 -3.30 7.27
CA HIS A 14 3.43 -3.48 8.37
C HIS A 14 2.08 -3.99 7.83
N PRO A 15 1.35 -4.84 8.58
CA PRO A 15 0.06 -5.37 8.14
C PRO A 15 -0.95 -4.28 7.74
N ILE A 16 -0.92 -3.14 8.44
CA ILE A 16 -1.77 -1.99 8.13
C ILE A 16 -1.42 -1.34 6.79
N CYS A 17 -0.12 -1.16 6.49
CA CYS A 17 0.36 -0.61 5.23
C CYS A 17 -0.01 -1.53 4.06
N HIS A 18 0.16 -2.85 4.23
CA HIS A 18 -0.27 -3.83 3.24
C HIS A 18 -1.77 -3.73 2.93
N ARG A 19 -2.61 -3.66 3.97
CA ARG A 19 -4.06 -3.50 3.81
C ARG A 19 -4.43 -2.18 3.13
N ALA A 20 -3.77 -1.08 3.47
CA ALA A 20 -4.00 0.22 2.85
C ALA A 20 -3.69 0.20 1.34
N ILE A 21 -2.55 -0.40 0.95
CA ILE A 21 -2.19 -0.56 -0.47
C ILE A 21 -3.27 -1.36 -1.22
N HIS A 22 -3.75 -2.48 -0.65
CA HIS A 22 -4.82 -3.29 -1.25
C HIS A 22 -6.22 -2.67 -1.15
N ALA A 23 -6.42 -1.64 -0.32
CA ALA A 23 -7.64 -0.86 -0.26
C ALA A 23 -7.63 0.29 -1.29
N SER A 24 -6.46 0.85 -1.58
CA SER A 24 -6.30 1.96 -2.53
C SER A 24 -6.07 1.53 -3.97
N PHE A 25 -5.53 0.32 -4.20
CA PHE A 25 -5.18 -0.15 -5.54
C PHE A 25 -5.66 -1.58 -5.80
N THR A 26 -6.04 -1.83 -7.05
CA THR A 26 -6.25 -3.16 -7.60
C THR A 26 -4.92 -3.80 -8.02
N ASN A 27 -4.90 -5.14 -8.14
CA ASN A 27 -3.71 -5.85 -8.64
C ASN A 27 -3.30 -5.41 -10.07
N ALA A 28 -4.27 -4.96 -10.88
CA ALA A 28 -4.00 -4.45 -12.22
C ALA A 28 -3.30 -3.09 -12.19
N GLU A 29 -3.75 -2.17 -11.32
CA GLU A 29 -3.07 -0.88 -11.11
C GLU A 29 -1.66 -1.07 -10.54
N LEU A 30 -1.51 -1.90 -9.50
CA LEU A 30 -0.20 -2.19 -8.91
C LEU A 30 0.80 -2.76 -9.92
N ALA A 31 0.32 -3.60 -10.85
CA ALA A 31 1.15 -4.12 -11.94
C ALA A 31 1.55 -3.06 -12.97
N ARG A 32 0.68 -2.09 -13.25
CA ARG A 32 1.03 -0.95 -14.12
C ARG A 32 2.07 -0.02 -13.48
N LEU A 33 2.02 0.13 -12.16
CA LEU A 33 2.89 1.07 -11.43
C LEU A 33 4.32 0.57 -11.20
N GLY A 34 4.66 -0.67 -11.58
CA GLY A 34 6.04 -1.13 -11.40
C GLY A 34 6.37 -1.61 -9.98
N GLY A 35 5.51 -1.39 -8.99
CA GLY A 35 5.92 -1.36 -7.59
C GLY A 35 6.70 -0.11 -7.20
N SER A 36 6.65 0.94 -8.02
CA SER A 36 7.33 2.21 -7.74
C SER A 36 6.65 2.93 -6.58
N ARG A 37 7.35 3.11 -5.46
CA ARG A 37 6.82 3.82 -4.28
C ARG A 37 6.31 5.22 -4.63
N ASP A 38 7.06 5.97 -5.44
CA ASP A 38 6.72 7.34 -5.80
C ASP A 38 5.37 7.41 -6.54
N ARG A 39 5.11 6.44 -7.41
CA ARG A 39 3.83 6.30 -8.11
C ARG A 39 2.68 5.89 -7.18
N LEU A 40 2.97 5.15 -6.11
CA LEU A 40 1.96 4.77 -5.13
C LEU A 40 1.50 5.99 -4.31
N ILE A 41 2.44 6.85 -3.90
CA ILE A 41 2.14 8.06 -3.12
C ILE A 41 1.51 9.19 -3.97
N GLU A 42 1.46 9.08 -5.30
CA GLU A 42 0.68 10.00 -6.16
C GLU A 42 -0.84 9.87 -5.90
N ARG A 43 -1.33 8.72 -5.41
CA ARG A 43 -2.74 8.59 -4.99
C ARG A 43 -2.95 9.32 -3.67
N GLU A 44 -3.73 10.39 -3.69
CA GLU A 44 -4.06 11.20 -2.51
C GLU A 44 -4.53 10.36 -1.31
N ALA A 45 -5.38 9.34 -1.53
CA ALA A 45 -5.84 8.45 -0.46
C ALA A 45 -4.70 7.71 0.24
N LEU A 46 -3.72 7.20 -0.52
CA LEU A 46 -2.55 6.54 0.06
C LEU A 46 -1.56 7.55 0.64
N ALA A 47 -1.37 8.71 0.00
CA ALA A 47 -0.50 9.77 0.50
C ALA A 47 -0.91 10.23 1.91
N ARG A 48 -2.20 10.50 2.11
CA ARG A 48 -2.78 10.87 3.43
C ARG A 48 -2.58 9.76 4.46
N PHE A 49 -2.75 8.49 4.06
CA PHE A 49 -2.48 7.35 4.94
C PHE A 49 -1.00 7.26 5.33
N VAL A 50 -0.09 7.42 4.37
CA VAL A 50 1.36 7.37 4.61
C VAL A 50 1.80 8.49 5.55
N GLN A 51 1.31 9.71 5.37
CA GLN A 51 1.59 10.82 6.28
C GLN A 51 1.10 10.53 7.69
N TRP A 52 -0.11 9.98 7.83
CA TRP A 52 -0.69 9.66 9.14
C TRP A 52 0.01 8.49 9.87
N VAL A 53 0.50 7.50 9.13
CA VAL A 53 1.18 6.32 9.69
C VAL A 53 2.68 6.58 9.94
N ALA A 54 3.28 7.61 9.33
CA ALA A 54 4.70 7.91 9.45
C ALA A 54 5.16 8.10 10.90
N ASP A 55 4.29 8.66 11.75
CA ASP A 55 4.58 8.91 13.17
C ASP A 55 4.13 7.76 14.10
N LYS A 56 3.73 6.61 13.56
CA LYS A 56 3.20 5.48 14.35
C LYS A 56 4.29 4.40 14.55
N PRO A 57 4.27 3.68 15.69
CA PRO A 57 5.17 2.57 15.91
C PRO A 57 4.92 1.42 14.93
N PRO A 58 5.93 0.58 14.63
CA PRO A 58 5.82 -0.53 13.68
C PRO A 58 4.75 -1.57 14.05
N ASP A 59 4.49 -1.73 15.35
CA ASP A 59 3.47 -2.65 15.88
C ASP A 59 2.06 -2.02 15.95
N PHE A 60 1.89 -0.80 15.41
CA PHE A 60 0.62 -0.10 15.46
C PHE A 60 -0.46 -0.81 14.64
N HIS A 61 -1.58 -1.09 15.30
CA HIS A 61 -2.75 -1.70 14.68
C HIS A 61 -3.90 -0.72 14.61
N ALA A 62 -4.45 -0.52 13.40
CA ALA A 62 -5.69 0.21 13.21
C ALA A 62 -6.50 -0.38 12.05
N PRO A 63 -7.84 -0.26 12.10
CA PRO A 63 -8.71 -0.74 11.03
C PRO A 63 -8.55 0.13 9.78
N THR A 64 -8.06 -0.48 8.69
CA THR A 64 -8.09 0.13 7.36
C THR A 64 -9.48 -0.03 6.76
N ARG A 65 -10.29 1.02 6.76
CA ARG A 65 -11.62 1.02 6.13
C ARG A 65 -11.45 0.99 4.61
N LYS A 66 -11.95 -0.06 3.95
CA LYS A 66 -12.08 -0.06 2.49
C LYS A 66 -13.18 0.94 2.09
N PRO A 67 -12.93 1.88 1.17
CA PRO A 67 -14.03 2.58 0.52
C PRO A 67 -14.91 1.53 -0.17
N ARG A 68 -16.23 1.59 0.08
CA ARG A 68 -17.20 0.70 -0.58
C ARG A 68 -17.42 1.13 -2.02
#